data_AF-A0A9E5MDY6-F1
#
_entry.id   AF-A0A9E5MDY6-F1
#
_cell.length_a   1.000
_cell.length_b   1.000
_cell.length_c   1.000
_cell.angle_alpha   90.00
_cell.angle_beta   90.00
_cell.angle_gamma   90.00
#
_symmetry.space_group_name_H-M   'P 1'
#
loop_
_entity.id
_entity.type
_entity.pdbx_description
1 polymer ?
#
loop_
_entity_poly.entity_id
_entity_poly.type
_entity_poly.pdbx_seq_one_letter_code
_entity_poly.pdbx_strand_id
1 'polypeptide(L)'
;MITAPCPRQRRATVLLPAAIPPVSAITSTGSSLTALTRPKRISWRSANAREDDVLEILTGTGLAVAAGLNAYIPLLILGLAGRFVDVIELPAAWAWLTNDWVLIIIGALLVIEIIADKIPAVDSINDWLQTLIRPAAGGIVFGTGSATQTAAVSDPAAFFEGDQWVPVVVGIVIALVVHGGKMLARPAANTLTAGAAAPVLSTGEDIGAVVLSLLALLIPVLVIVALVGLVLAVVLAFRRAGRRRQSVEPVPSPH
;
A
#
# COMPACT_ATOMS: atom_id res chain seq x y z
N MET A 1 -1.87 44.94 89.19
CA MET A 1 -0.98 43.79 88.94
C MET A 1 -1.82 42.63 88.42
N ILE A 2 -1.42 42.07 87.28
CA ILE A 2 -2.12 41.09 86.45
C ILE A 2 -2.13 39.71 87.14
N THR A 3 -3.29 39.04 87.22
CA THR A 3 -3.44 37.56 87.28
C THR A 3 -4.85 37.25 86.75
N ALA A 4 -5.08 36.54 85.65
CA ALA A 4 -4.86 35.12 85.31
C ALA A 4 -6.24 34.51 84.90
N PRO A 5 -6.29 33.43 84.11
CA PRO A 5 -7.41 33.08 83.21
C PRO A 5 -8.42 32.08 83.83
N CYS A 6 -9.64 32.02 83.28
CA CYS A 6 -10.63 30.96 83.59
C CYS A 6 -11.58 30.67 82.40
N PRO A 7 -12.27 29.52 82.35
CA PRO A 7 -12.17 28.61 81.21
C PRO A 7 -13.51 28.32 80.51
N ARG A 8 -13.39 27.77 79.29
CA ARG A 8 -14.21 26.70 78.69
C ARG A 8 -15.66 26.55 79.19
N GLN A 9 -16.63 26.84 78.31
CA GLN A 9 -17.92 26.13 78.34
C GLN A 9 -18.21 25.44 77.01
N ARG A 10 -18.27 24.11 77.10
CA ARG A 10 -18.82 23.20 76.09
C ARG A 10 -20.32 23.48 75.97
N ARG A 11 -20.84 23.60 74.75
CA ARG A 11 -22.26 23.30 74.48
C ARG A 11 -22.33 21.98 73.73
N ALA A 12 -23.02 21.04 74.36
CA ALA A 12 -23.38 19.76 73.81
C ALA A 12 -24.41 19.97 72.70
N THR A 13 -24.08 19.56 71.47
CA THR A 13 -25.06 19.43 70.40
C THR A 13 -25.74 18.08 70.57
N VAL A 14 -27.04 18.14 70.88
CA VAL A 14 -27.94 17.00 70.98
C VAL A 14 -28.02 16.32 69.60
N LEU A 15 -27.62 15.05 69.53
CA LEU A 15 -27.86 14.18 68.37
C LEU A 15 -29.35 13.78 68.36
N LEU A 16 -30.10 14.23 67.35
CA LEU A 16 -31.37 13.62 66.98
C LEU A 16 -31.11 12.26 66.28
N PRO A 17 -31.95 11.23 66.48
CA PRO A 17 -31.79 9.95 65.80
C PRO A 17 -32.13 10.08 64.31
N ALA A 18 -31.33 9.40 63.48
CA ALA A 18 -31.52 9.29 62.05
C ALA A 18 -32.91 8.71 61.74
N ALA A 19 -33.68 9.42 60.92
CA ALA A 19 -34.93 8.95 60.39
C ALA A 19 -34.71 7.69 59.53
N ILE A 20 -35.52 6.66 59.79
CA ILE A 20 -35.57 5.42 58.99
C ILE A 20 -36.13 5.79 57.60
N PRO A 21 -35.43 5.48 56.49
CA PRO A 21 -35.95 5.75 55.16
C PRO A 21 -37.15 4.82 54.84
N PRO A 22 -38.16 5.31 54.08
CA PRO A 22 -39.32 4.51 53.70
C PRO A 22 -38.95 3.34 52.76
N VAL A 23 -39.70 2.24 52.87
CA VAL A 23 -39.51 0.95 52.16
C VAL A 23 -39.47 1.07 50.62
N SER A 24 -39.97 2.18 50.05
CA SER A 24 -39.88 2.48 48.62
C SER A 24 -38.46 2.79 48.12
N ALA A 25 -37.49 3.01 49.01
CA ALA A 25 -36.08 3.24 48.65
C ALA A 25 -35.29 1.95 48.37
N ILE A 26 -35.83 0.77 48.69
CA ILE A 26 -35.13 -0.53 48.57
C ILE A 26 -35.20 -1.09 47.14
N THR A 27 -36.18 -0.66 46.33
CA THR A 27 -36.36 -1.18 44.96
C THR A 27 -35.46 -0.53 43.90
N SER A 28 -34.63 0.47 44.25
CA SER A 28 -33.69 1.09 43.30
C SER A 28 -32.29 0.46 43.29
N THR A 29 -32.01 -0.47 44.21
CA THR A 29 -30.68 -1.10 44.37
C THR A 29 -30.56 -2.43 43.59
N GLY A 30 -31.30 -2.61 42.51
CA GLY A 30 -31.19 -3.77 41.62
C GLY A 30 -30.26 -3.56 40.41
N SER A 31 -29.86 -2.32 40.12
CA SER A 31 -29.17 -1.96 38.86
C SER A 31 -27.64 -2.07 38.93
N SER A 32 -27.05 -2.13 40.12
CA SER A 32 -25.59 -2.05 40.29
C SER A 32 -24.87 -3.40 40.26
N LEU A 33 -25.58 -4.53 40.41
CA LEU A 33 -24.98 -5.87 40.35
C LEU A 33 -24.94 -6.44 38.91
N THR A 34 -25.69 -5.85 37.98
CA THR A 34 -25.78 -6.27 36.58
C THR A 34 -24.66 -5.71 35.70
N ALA A 35 -23.78 -4.87 36.26
CA ALA A 35 -22.69 -4.22 35.52
C ALA A 35 -21.41 -5.08 35.40
N LEU A 36 -21.24 -6.11 36.25
CA LEU A 36 -20.00 -6.89 36.33
C LEU A 36 -19.99 -8.17 35.49
N THR A 37 -21.07 -8.49 34.77
CA THR A 37 -21.19 -9.71 33.97
C THR A 37 -21.46 -9.45 32.49
N ARG A 38 -21.21 -8.23 31.97
CA ARG A 38 -21.24 -8.04 30.51
C ARG A 38 -20.05 -8.77 29.89
N PRO A 39 -20.25 -9.89 29.16
CA PRO A 39 -19.14 -10.54 28.49
C PRO A 39 -18.53 -9.54 27.51
N LYS A 40 -17.20 -9.46 27.49
CA LYS A 40 -16.44 -8.63 26.56
C LYS A 40 -16.79 -9.11 25.14
N ARG A 41 -17.75 -8.46 24.50
CA ARG A 41 -18.30 -8.87 23.21
C ARG A 41 -17.17 -8.74 22.19
N ILE A 42 -16.59 -9.86 21.75
CA ILE A 42 -15.58 -9.87 20.69
C ILE A 42 -16.25 -9.25 19.47
N SER A 43 -15.75 -8.08 19.06
CA SER A 43 -16.23 -7.35 17.90
C SER A 43 -15.68 -8.03 16.66
N TRP A 44 -16.42 -9.01 16.12
CA TRP A 44 -16.05 -9.68 14.87
C TRP A 44 -16.00 -8.70 13.68
N ARG A 45 -16.80 -7.62 13.68
CA ARG A 45 -16.77 -6.57 12.64
C ARG A 45 -15.40 -5.90 12.48
N SER A 46 -14.69 -5.68 13.59
CA SER A 46 -13.36 -5.05 13.54
C SER A 46 -12.25 -6.02 13.13
N ALA A 47 -12.51 -7.33 13.14
CA ALA A 47 -11.56 -8.32 12.62
C ALA A 47 -11.67 -8.36 11.09
N ASN A 48 -12.88 -8.53 10.55
CA ASN A 48 -13.14 -8.51 9.11
C ASN A 48 -12.65 -7.22 8.44
N ALA A 49 -12.96 -6.05 9.02
CA ALA A 49 -12.51 -4.77 8.44
C ALA A 49 -10.98 -4.68 8.30
N ARG A 50 -10.21 -5.22 9.25
CA ARG A 50 -8.74 -5.23 9.15
C ARG A 50 -8.23 -6.22 8.12
N GLU A 51 -8.92 -7.33 7.93
CA GLU A 51 -8.55 -8.32 6.91
C GLU A 51 -8.77 -7.73 5.50
N ASP A 52 -9.88 -7.02 5.31
CA ASP A 52 -10.18 -6.30 4.07
C ASP A 52 -9.13 -5.21 3.79
N ASP A 53 -8.79 -4.39 4.78
CA ASP A 53 -7.73 -3.36 4.67
C ASP A 53 -6.38 -3.96 4.24
N VAL A 54 -6.01 -5.13 4.79
CA VAL A 54 -4.74 -5.79 4.45
C VAL A 54 -4.75 -6.29 3.02
N LEU A 55 -5.85 -6.91 2.57
CA LEU A 55 -5.97 -7.41 1.20
C LEU A 55 -5.96 -6.27 0.17
N GLU A 56 -6.59 -5.14 0.49
CA GLU A 56 -6.57 -3.92 -0.31
C GLU A 56 -5.15 -3.35 -0.46
N ILE A 57 -4.42 -3.22 0.64
CA ILE A 57 -3.03 -2.76 0.62
C ILE A 57 -2.16 -3.73 -0.18
N LEU A 58 -2.35 -5.05 -0.04
CA LEU A 58 -1.59 -6.04 -0.81
C LEU A 58 -1.89 -5.95 -2.31
N THR A 59 -3.16 -5.77 -2.68
CA THR A 59 -3.60 -5.58 -4.06
C THR A 59 -2.96 -4.35 -4.66
N GLY A 60 -3.11 -3.19 -3.99
CA GLY A 60 -2.51 -1.93 -4.41
C GLY A 60 -0.99 -2.02 -4.52
N THR A 61 -0.32 -2.64 -3.54
CA THR A 61 1.14 -2.81 -3.55
C THR A 61 1.61 -3.68 -4.71
N GLY A 62 0.96 -4.83 -4.95
CA GLY A 62 1.30 -5.72 -6.05
C GLY A 62 1.15 -5.04 -7.41
N LEU A 63 0.04 -4.33 -7.61
CA LEU A 63 -0.20 -3.54 -8.83
C LEU A 63 0.81 -2.40 -9.00
N ALA A 64 1.17 -1.69 -7.94
CA ALA A 64 2.16 -0.61 -8.00
C ALA A 64 3.57 -1.12 -8.35
N VAL A 65 3.98 -2.26 -7.77
CA VAL A 65 5.24 -2.91 -8.14
C VAL A 65 5.19 -3.37 -9.59
N ALA A 66 4.08 -3.93 -10.04
CA ALA A 66 3.88 -4.30 -11.44
C ALA A 66 3.99 -3.07 -12.37
N ALA A 67 3.45 -1.91 -11.96
CA ALA A 67 3.50 -0.66 -12.73
C ALA A 67 4.94 -0.12 -12.85
N GLY A 68 5.75 -0.32 -11.80
CA GLY A 68 7.18 -0.05 -11.85
C GLY A 68 7.94 -0.95 -12.85
N LEU A 69 7.46 -2.19 -13.09
CA LEU A 69 8.03 -3.11 -14.08
C LEU A 69 7.52 -2.83 -15.50
N ASN A 70 6.22 -2.60 -15.70
CA ASN A 70 5.58 -2.16 -16.95
C ASN A 70 4.37 -1.27 -16.59
N ALA A 71 4.31 -0.01 -17.07
CA ALA A 71 3.25 0.92 -16.67
C ALA A 71 1.87 0.46 -17.16
N TYR A 72 1.82 0.00 -18.41
CA TYR A 72 0.57 -0.21 -19.13
C TYR A 72 -0.06 -1.57 -18.83
N ILE A 73 0.74 -2.59 -18.49
CA ILE A 73 0.23 -3.93 -18.14
C ILE A 73 -0.78 -3.91 -16.97
N PRO A 74 -0.44 -3.42 -15.77
CA PRO A 74 -1.38 -3.41 -14.64
C PRO A 74 -2.57 -2.48 -14.90
N LEU A 75 -2.38 -1.35 -15.60
CA LEU A 75 -3.47 -0.47 -15.99
C LEU A 75 -4.47 -1.18 -16.93
N LEU A 76 -3.95 -1.89 -17.93
CA LEU A 76 -4.77 -2.63 -18.89
C LEU A 76 -5.49 -3.78 -18.21
N ILE A 77 -4.79 -4.57 -17.39
CA ILE A 77 -5.37 -5.69 -16.65
C ILE A 77 -6.47 -5.19 -15.71
N LEU A 78 -6.22 -4.13 -14.95
CA LEU A 78 -7.18 -3.56 -14.01
C LEU A 78 -8.41 -2.97 -14.73
N GLY A 79 -8.21 -2.24 -15.82
CA GLY A 79 -9.32 -1.68 -16.60
C GLY A 79 -10.15 -2.77 -17.30
N LEU A 80 -9.51 -3.81 -17.84
CA LEU A 80 -10.22 -4.97 -18.42
C LEU A 80 -10.96 -5.77 -17.35
N ALA A 81 -10.34 -5.98 -16.19
CA ALA A 81 -10.97 -6.64 -15.05
C ALA A 81 -12.22 -5.87 -14.61
N GLY A 82 -12.10 -4.57 -14.42
CA GLY A 82 -13.22 -3.68 -14.11
C GLY A 82 -14.35 -3.65 -15.13
N ARG A 83 -14.05 -3.98 -16.39
CA ARG A 83 -15.02 -3.96 -17.49
C ARG A 83 -15.73 -5.30 -17.67
N PHE A 84 -15.01 -6.41 -17.52
CA PHE A 84 -15.48 -7.74 -17.93
C PHE A 84 -15.63 -8.73 -16.77
N VAL A 85 -15.14 -8.41 -15.58
CA VAL A 85 -15.24 -9.25 -14.39
C VAL A 85 -16.20 -8.58 -13.41
N ASP A 86 -17.44 -9.08 -13.35
CA ASP A 86 -18.52 -8.48 -12.54
C ASP A 86 -18.21 -8.36 -11.04
N VAL A 87 -17.21 -9.10 -10.55
CA VAL A 87 -16.80 -9.10 -9.14
C VAL A 87 -15.82 -7.96 -8.83
N ILE A 88 -15.21 -7.35 -9.85
CA ILE A 88 -14.20 -6.29 -9.69
C ILE A 88 -14.84 -4.95 -10.05
N GLU A 89 -15.26 -4.20 -9.03
CA GLU A 89 -15.78 -2.85 -9.21
C GLU A 89 -14.69 -1.81 -8.94
N LEU A 90 -14.48 -0.90 -9.89
CA LEU A 90 -13.54 0.22 -9.69
C LEU A 90 -14.25 1.35 -8.93
N PRO A 91 -13.56 2.02 -7.98
CA PRO A 91 -14.07 3.24 -7.37
C PRO A 91 -14.41 4.30 -8.43
N ALA A 92 -15.36 5.18 -8.13
CA ALA A 92 -15.86 6.18 -9.07
C ALA A 92 -14.74 7.06 -9.68
N ALA A 93 -13.72 7.39 -8.90
CA ALA A 93 -12.55 8.16 -9.35
C ALA A 93 -11.75 7.46 -10.46
N TRP A 94 -11.84 6.13 -10.54
CA TRP A 94 -11.07 5.27 -11.43
C TRP A 94 -11.92 4.58 -12.50
N ALA A 95 -13.25 4.74 -12.46
CA ALA A 95 -14.18 4.10 -13.39
C ALA A 95 -13.89 4.39 -14.88
N TRP A 96 -13.23 5.53 -15.17
CA TRP A 96 -12.81 5.91 -16.52
C TRP A 96 -11.82 4.92 -17.17
N LEU A 97 -11.10 4.11 -16.38
CA LEU A 97 -10.22 3.04 -16.88
C LEU A 97 -10.95 1.96 -17.68
N THR A 98 -12.26 1.81 -17.46
CA THR A 98 -13.08 0.81 -18.15
C THR A 98 -13.59 1.31 -19.51
N ASN A 99 -13.31 2.56 -19.88
CA ASN A 99 -13.73 3.15 -21.16
C ASN A 99 -13.01 2.48 -22.34
N ASP A 100 -13.76 2.14 -23.40
CA ASP A 100 -13.21 1.44 -24.57
C ASP A 100 -12.03 2.16 -25.22
N TRP A 101 -12.12 3.48 -25.38
CA TRP A 101 -11.05 4.27 -25.98
C TRP A 101 -9.81 4.30 -25.09
N VAL A 102 -10.00 4.38 -23.77
CA VAL A 102 -8.90 4.36 -22.80
C VAL A 102 -8.17 3.02 -22.85
N LEU A 103 -8.90 1.90 -22.87
CA LEU A 103 -8.31 0.56 -22.97
C LEU A 103 -7.55 0.36 -24.28
N ILE A 104 -8.10 0.84 -25.41
CA ILE A 104 -7.42 0.79 -26.72
C ILE A 104 -6.12 1.60 -26.68
N ILE A 105 -6.15 2.82 -26.12
CA ILE A 105 -4.97 3.68 -26.01
C ILE A 105 -3.91 3.02 -25.12
N ILE A 106 -4.28 2.51 -23.93
CA ILE A 106 -3.36 1.81 -23.04
C ILE A 106 -2.78 0.57 -23.73
N GLY A 107 -3.61 -0.19 -24.46
CA GLY A 107 -3.15 -1.35 -25.24
C GLY A 107 -2.16 -0.97 -26.35
N ALA A 108 -2.41 0.11 -27.08
CA ALA A 108 -1.48 0.61 -28.08
C ALA A 108 -0.15 1.08 -27.47
N LEU A 109 -0.22 1.80 -26.34
CA LEU A 109 0.95 2.23 -25.58
C LEU A 109 1.77 1.05 -25.05
N LEU A 110 1.09 -0.02 -24.59
CA LEU A 110 1.74 -1.26 -24.20
C LEU A 110 2.52 -1.89 -25.36
N VAL A 111 1.92 -1.97 -26.55
CA VAL A 111 2.61 -2.50 -27.74
C VAL A 111 3.84 -1.66 -28.07
N ILE A 112 3.73 -0.33 -28.00
CA ILE A 112 4.87 0.57 -28.21
C ILE A 112 5.96 0.33 -27.17
N GLU A 113 5.61 0.20 -25.89
CA GLU A 113 6.56 -0.07 -24.81
C GLU A 113 7.31 -1.39 -25.03
N ILE A 114 6.61 -2.48 -25.36
CA ILE A 114 7.21 -3.78 -25.63
C ILE A 114 8.20 -3.73 -26.80
N ILE A 115 7.91 -2.92 -27.83
CA ILE A 115 8.81 -2.75 -28.98
C ILE A 115 10.01 -1.87 -28.61
N ALA A 116 9.77 -0.76 -27.91
CA ALA A 116 10.77 0.21 -27.51
C ALA A 116 11.85 -0.42 -26.60
N ASP A 117 11.44 -1.23 -25.63
CA ASP A 117 12.33 -1.86 -24.64
C ASP A 117 13.28 -2.92 -25.25
N LYS A 118 13.03 -3.36 -26.48
CA LYS A 118 13.87 -4.37 -27.14
C LYS A 118 15.07 -3.78 -27.87
N ILE A 119 15.08 -2.47 -28.13
CA ILE A 119 16.12 -1.79 -28.91
C ILE A 119 16.96 -0.93 -27.96
N PRO A 120 18.24 -1.24 -27.67
CA PRO A 120 19.02 -0.59 -26.60
C PRO A 120 19.08 0.95 -26.65
N ALA A 121 19.08 1.54 -27.85
CA ALA A 121 19.09 3.00 -28.03
C ALA A 121 17.72 3.63 -27.77
N VAL A 122 16.64 2.95 -28.17
CA VAL A 122 15.26 3.41 -27.95
C VAL A 122 14.87 3.20 -26.49
N ASP A 123 15.30 2.09 -25.90
CA ASP A 123 15.12 1.69 -24.52
C ASP A 123 15.54 2.81 -23.55
N SER A 124 16.72 3.40 -23.76
CA SER A 124 17.22 4.48 -22.89
C SER A 124 16.34 5.75 -22.94
N ILE A 125 15.78 6.07 -24.10
CA ILE A 125 14.88 7.23 -24.28
C ILE A 125 13.51 6.91 -23.67
N ASN A 126 12.99 5.71 -23.93
CA ASN A 126 11.74 5.24 -23.35
C ASN A 126 11.83 5.26 -21.82
N ASP A 127 12.90 4.72 -21.26
CA ASP A 127 13.15 4.68 -19.82
C ASP A 127 13.14 6.08 -19.18
N TRP A 128 13.61 7.10 -19.90
CA TRP A 128 13.53 8.50 -19.46
C TRP A 128 12.08 9.00 -19.42
N LEU A 129 11.27 8.76 -20.46
CA LEU A 129 9.84 9.12 -20.46
C LEU A 129 9.09 8.38 -19.35
N GLN A 130 9.46 7.13 -19.12
CA GLN A 130 8.85 6.26 -18.14
C GLN A 130 9.17 6.65 -16.69
N THR A 131 10.14 7.54 -16.45
CA THR A 131 10.34 8.17 -15.12
C THR A 131 9.14 9.00 -14.67
N LEU A 132 8.26 9.42 -15.59
CA LEU A 132 7.01 10.13 -15.28
C LEU A 132 5.79 9.24 -15.40
N ILE A 133 5.75 8.38 -16.44
CA ILE A 133 4.58 7.57 -16.76
C ILE A 133 4.39 6.42 -15.77
N ARG A 134 5.45 5.66 -15.45
CA ARG A 134 5.35 4.51 -14.52
C ARG A 134 4.91 4.92 -13.12
N PRO A 135 5.43 6.01 -12.53
CA PRO A 135 4.98 6.42 -11.21
C PRO A 135 3.52 6.87 -11.22
N ALA A 136 3.11 7.63 -12.24
CA ALA A 136 1.71 8.02 -12.40
C ALA A 136 0.80 6.78 -12.50
N ALA A 137 1.17 5.80 -13.33
CA ALA A 137 0.48 4.52 -13.42
C ALA A 137 0.43 3.78 -12.07
N GLY A 138 1.55 3.73 -11.34
CA GLY A 138 1.66 3.14 -10.01
C GLY A 138 0.71 3.77 -9.00
N GLY A 139 0.59 5.10 -8.99
CA GLY A 139 -0.35 5.82 -8.14
C GLY A 139 -1.81 5.49 -8.47
N ILE A 140 -2.16 5.43 -9.76
CA ILE A 140 -3.50 5.09 -10.23
C ILE A 140 -3.89 3.68 -9.78
N VAL A 141 -3.05 2.67 -10.06
CA VAL A 141 -3.38 1.28 -9.76
C VAL A 141 -3.31 0.96 -8.27
N PHE A 142 -2.41 1.61 -7.51
CA PHE A 142 -2.41 1.50 -6.05
C PHE A 142 -3.68 2.11 -5.47
N GLY A 143 -4.00 3.34 -5.86
CA GLY A 143 -5.19 4.05 -5.37
C GLY A 143 -6.48 3.32 -5.73
N THR A 144 -6.53 2.65 -6.88
CA THR A 144 -7.67 1.80 -7.24
C THR A 144 -7.75 0.53 -6.39
N GLY A 145 -6.62 -0.17 -6.22
CA GLY A 145 -6.58 -1.46 -5.50
C GLY A 145 -6.65 -1.35 -3.98
N SER A 146 -6.36 -0.18 -3.40
CA SER A 146 -6.27 0.04 -1.95
C SER A 146 -7.36 0.94 -1.35
N ALA A 147 -8.30 1.43 -2.17
CA ALA A 147 -9.32 2.37 -1.73
C ALA A 147 -10.70 2.05 -2.32
N THR A 148 -11.17 0.81 -2.14
CA THR A 148 -12.47 0.34 -2.67
C THR A 148 -13.65 1.17 -2.15
N GLN A 149 -13.49 1.83 -1.00
CA GLN A 149 -14.49 2.72 -0.41
C GLN A 149 -14.12 4.19 -0.64
N THR A 150 -14.55 4.78 -1.76
CA THR A 150 -14.53 6.24 -1.89
C THR A 150 -15.82 6.80 -2.51
N ALA A 151 -16.44 7.71 -1.75
CA ALA A 151 -17.53 8.56 -2.18
C ALA A 151 -17.08 9.42 -3.37
N ALA A 152 -18.00 9.65 -4.32
CA ALA A 152 -17.75 10.43 -5.52
C ALA A 152 -17.15 11.80 -5.19
N VAL A 153 -15.91 12.02 -5.62
CA VAL A 153 -15.23 13.30 -5.45
C VAL A 153 -15.74 14.24 -6.54
N SER A 154 -16.67 15.12 -6.17
CA SER A 154 -17.15 16.19 -7.05
C SER A 154 -16.33 17.48 -6.93
N ASP A 155 -15.39 17.55 -5.98
CA ASP A 155 -14.59 18.76 -5.70
C ASP A 155 -13.08 18.42 -5.62
N PRO A 156 -12.23 19.00 -6.51
CA PRO A 156 -10.78 18.85 -6.44
C PRO A 156 -10.16 19.27 -5.10
N ALA A 157 -10.76 20.24 -4.38
CA ALA A 157 -10.28 20.64 -3.06
C ALA A 157 -10.45 19.49 -2.04
N ALA A 158 -11.57 18.76 -2.10
CA ALA A 158 -11.85 17.63 -1.20
C ALA A 158 -10.86 16.47 -1.36
N PHE A 159 -10.23 16.30 -2.53
CA PHE A 159 -9.19 15.29 -2.74
C PHE A 159 -7.92 15.59 -1.92
N PHE A 160 -7.52 16.86 -1.84
CA PHE A 160 -6.31 17.29 -1.12
C PHE A 160 -6.58 17.62 0.36
N GLU A 161 -7.80 18.01 0.70
CA GLU A 161 -8.23 18.20 2.08
C GLU A 161 -8.46 16.87 2.81
N GLY A 162 -8.80 15.80 2.07
CA GLY A 162 -8.88 14.44 2.58
C GLY A 162 -7.57 13.65 2.45
N ASP A 163 -7.55 12.44 3.00
CA ASP A 163 -6.40 11.51 2.92
C ASP A 163 -6.38 10.68 1.62
N GLN A 164 -7.21 11.01 0.63
CA GLN A 164 -7.37 10.23 -0.62
C GLN A 164 -6.13 10.28 -1.54
N TRP A 165 -5.28 11.30 -1.39
CA TRP A 165 -4.03 11.41 -2.13
C TRP A 165 -2.93 10.47 -1.60
N VAL A 166 -3.03 10.03 -0.35
CA VAL A 166 -1.98 9.22 0.32
C VAL A 166 -1.74 7.89 -0.41
N PRO A 167 -2.77 7.09 -0.74
CA PRO A 167 -2.58 5.87 -1.53
C PRO A 167 -1.93 6.12 -2.89
N VAL A 168 -2.29 7.21 -3.58
CA VAL A 168 -1.72 7.57 -4.87
C VAL A 168 -0.22 7.85 -4.74
N VAL A 169 0.19 8.62 -3.74
CA VAL A 169 1.60 8.92 -3.49
C VAL A 169 2.38 7.67 -3.09
N VAL A 170 1.80 6.78 -2.29
CA VAL A 170 2.42 5.49 -1.95
C VAL A 170 2.66 4.66 -3.21
N GLY A 171 1.67 4.56 -4.10
CA GLY A 171 1.81 3.88 -5.39
C GLY A 171 2.90 4.48 -6.29
N ILE A 172 2.96 5.82 -6.38
CA ILE A 172 4.00 6.56 -7.11
C ILE A 172 5.40 6.18 -6.60
N VAL A 173 5.60 6.19 -5.28
CA VAL A 173 6.89 5.89 -4.66
C VAL A 173 7.30 4.44 -4.91
N ILE A 174 6.37 3.49 -4.75
CA ILE A 174 6.64 2.07 -5.00
C ILE A 174 7.06 1.84 -6.46
N ALA A 175 6.31 2.38 -7.42
CA ALA A 175 6.61 2.24 -8.84
C ALA A 175 7.96 2.90 -9.22
N LEU A 176 8.27 4.07 -8.63
CA LEU A 176 9.57 4.74 -8.81
C LEU A 176 10.74 3.88 -8.34
N VAL A 177 10.63 3.26 -7.17
CA VAL A 177 11.70 2.42 -6.61
C VAL A 177 11.98 1.23 -7.53
N VAL A 178 10.93 0.58 -8.03
CA VAL A 178 11.06 -0.57 -8.92
C VAL A 178 11.63 -0.17 -10.28
N HIS A 179 11.13 0.91 -10.89
CA HIS A 179 11.66 1.45 -12.16
C HIS A 179 13.13 1.90 -12.02
N GLY A 180 13.46 2.56 -10.91
CA GLY A 180 14.83 2.96 -10.60
C GLY A 180 15.80 1.77 -10.56
N GLY A 181 15.35 0.62 -10.03
CA GLY A 181 16.12 -0.62 -10.07
C GLY A 181 16.45 -1.08 -11.50
N LYS A 182 15.47 -1.04 -12.41
CA LYS A 182 15.67 -1.37 -13.83
C LYS A 182 16.68 -0.44 -14.48
N MET A 183 16.48 0.85 -14.27
CA MET A 183 17.34 1.91 -14.82
C MET A 183 18.80 1.77 -14.40
N LEU A 184 19.06 1.32 -13.18
CA LEU A 184 20.41 1.08 -12.69
C LEU A 184 21.03 -0.21 -13.23
N ALA A 185 20.23 -1.24 -13.51
CA ALA A 185 20.71 -2.54 -13.97
C ALA A 185 21.00 -2.59 -15.48
N ARG A 186 20.17 -1.92 -16.30
CA ARG A 186 20.21 -2.00 -17.77
C ARG A 186 21.52 -1.53 -18.41
N PRO A 187 22.14 -0.39 -18.02
CA PRO A 187 23.39 0.06 -18.64
C PRO A 187 24.53 -0.96 -18.50
N ALA A 188 24.68 -1.56 -17.31
CA ALA A 188 25.70 -2.58 -17.08
C ALA A 188 25.39 -3.87 -17.85
N ALA A 189 24.13 -4.32 -17.89
CA ALA A 189 23.75 -5.53 -18.61
C ALA A 189 23.89 -5.37 -20.13
N ASN A 190 23.48 -4.23 -20.68
CA ASN A 190 23.51 -3.96 -22.12
C ASN A 190 24.94 -3.78 -22.62
N THR A 191 25.80 -3.10 -21.88
CA THR A 191 27.22 -2.93 -22.25
C THR A 191 27.97 -4.27 -22.24
N LEU A 192 27.73 -5.12 -21.24
CA LEU A 192 28.37 -6.44 -21.13
C LEU A 192 27.91 -7.45 -22.19
N THR A 193 26.74 -7.25 -22.78
CA THR A 193 26.12 -8.20 -23.73
C THR A 193 25.97 -7.62 -25.14
N ALA A 194 26.57 -6.47 -25.42
CA ALA A 194 26.38 -5.73 -26.67
C ALA A 194 24.89 -5.54 -27.04
N GLY A 195 24.04 -5.33 -26.03
CA GLY A 195 22.60 -5.10 -26.17
C GLY A 195 21.72 -6.36 -26.13
N ALA A 196 22.30 -7.57 -26.11
CA ALA A 196 21.51 -8.81 -26.09
C ALA A 196 20.74 -9.03 -24.77
N ALA A 197 21.13 -8.36 -23.68
CA ALA A 197 20.41 -8.42 -22.41
C ALA A 197 19.05 -7.70 -22.43
N ALA A 198 18.90 -6.65 -23.25
CA ALA A 198 17.70 -5.80 -23.23
C ALA A 198 16.42 -6.60 -23.53
N PRO A 199 16.32 -7.39 -24.62
CA PRO A 199 15.11 -8.17 -24.89
C PRO A 199 14.78 -9.21 -23.81
N VAL A 200 15.80 -9.83 -23.21
CA VAL A 200 15.62 -10.89 -22.20
C VAL A 200 15.13 -10.28 -20.88
N LEU A 201 15.74 -9.18 -20.43
CA LEU A 201 15.33 -8.48 -19.22
C LEU A 201 13.93 -7.88 -19.37
N SER A 202 13.67 -7.19 -20.48
CA SER A 202 12.36 -6.62 -20.82
C SER A 202 11.27 -7.69 -20.81
N THR A 203 11.49 -8.83 -21.47
CA THR A 203 10.51 -9.93 -21.47
C THR A 203 10.25 -10.48 -20.07
N GLY A 204 11.30 -10.60 -19.24
CA GLY A 204 11.15 -11.05 -17.86
C GLY A 204 10.36 -10.05 -16.99
N GLU A 205 10.56 -8.76 -17.22
CA GLU A 205 9.84 -7.68 -16.55
C GLU A 205 8.36 -7.66 -16.96
N ASP A 206 8.06 -7.83 -18.25
CA ASP A 206 6.68 -7.89 -18.75
C ASP A 206 5.94 -9.10 -18.18
N ILE A 207 6.56 -10.28 -18.19
CA ILE A 207 6.00 -11.49 -17.56
C ILE A 207 5.80 -11.25 -16.06
N GLY A 208 6.79 -10.66 -15.39
CA GLY A 208 6.71 -10.31 -13.97
C GLY A 208 5.55 -9.35 -13.68
N ALA A 209 5.35 -8.33 -14.51
CA ALA A 209 4.26 -7.38 -14.39
C ALA A 209 2.89 -8.05 -14.60
N VAL A 210 2.75 -8.92 -15.61
CA VAL A 210 1.50 -9.69 -15.83
C VAL A 210 1.21 -10.58 -14.63
N VAL A 211 2.18 -11.40 -14.22
CA VAL A 211 2.02 -12.35 -13.11
C VAL A 211 1.67 -11.59 -11.83
N LEU A 212 2.40 -10.53 -11.51
CA LEU A 212 2.18 -9.78 -10.28
C LEU A 212 0.84 -9.04 -10.29
N SER A 213 0.41 -8.50 -11.44
CA SER A 213 -0.92 -7.88 -11.57
C SER A 213 -2.05 -8.89 -11.37
N LEU A 214 -1.93 -10.07 -11.98
CA LEU A 214 -2.92 -11.13 -11.83
C LEU A 214 -2.96 -11.68 -10.40
N LEU A 215 -1.79 -11.89 -9.78
CA LEU A 215 -1.72 -12.30 -8.37
C LEU A 215 -2.34 -11.25 -7.45
N ALA A 216 -2.06 -9.97 -7.70
CA ALA A 216 -2.63 -8.87 -6.92
C ALA A 216 -4.16 -8.86 -6.98
N LEU A 217 -4.77 -9.09 -8.14
CA LEU A 217 -6.23 -9.08 -8.28
C LEU A 217 -6.91 -10.37 -7.82
N LEU A 218 -6.31 -11.53 -8.11
CA LEU A 218 -6.99 -12.82 -7.89
C LEU A 218 -6.70 -13.39 -6.51
N ILE A 219 -5.47 -13.26 -6.02
CA ILE A 219 -5.03 -13.87 -4.76
C ILE A 219 -4.01 -12.93 -4.08
N PRO A 220 -4.46 -11.79 -3.49
CA PRO A 220 -3.59 -10.73 -2.97
C PRO A 220 -2.54 -11.23 -1.97
N VAL A 221 -2.86 -12.28 -1.20
CA VAL A 221 -1.94 -12.92 -0.25
C VAL A 221 -0.65 -13.42 -0.92
N LEU A 222 -0.72 -13.88 -2.17
CA LEU A 222 0.46 -14.36 -2.92
C LEU A 222 1.39 -13.22 -3.36
N VAL A 223 0.95 -11.96 -3.29
CA VAL A 223 1.82 -10.80 -3.52
C VAL A 223 3.00 -10.81 -2.55
N ILE A 224 2.80 -11.20 -1.29
CA ILE A 224 3.88 -11.28 -0.30
C ILE A 224 4.99 -12.24 -0.78
N VAL A 225 4.60 -13.42 -1.26
CA VAL A 225 5.55 -14.42 -1.77
C VAL A 225 6.28 -13.88 -3.00
N ALA A 226 5.56 -13.24 -3.91
CA ALA A 226 6.15 -12.64 -5.12
C ALA A 226 7.14 -11.52 -4.77
N LEU A 227 6.81 -10.64 -3.81
CA LEU A 227 7.69 -9.55 -3.37
C LEU A 227 8.93 -10.06 -2.66
N VAL A 228 8.78 -11.07 -1.78
CA VAL A 228 9.94 -11.74 -1.15
C VAL A 228 10.82 -12.37 -2.23
N GLY A 229 10.23 -13.05 -3.20
CA GLY A 229 10.95 -13.62 -4.35
C GLY A 229 11.71 -12.56 -5.15
N LEU A 230 11.08 -11.43 -5.43
CA LEU A 230 11.69 -10.30 -6.14
C LEU A 230 12.88 -9.72 -5.36
N VAL A 231 12.70 -9.44 -4.07
CA VAL A 231 13.78 -8.93 -3.20
C VAL A 231 14.95 -9.92 -3.14
N LEU A 232 14.66 -11.22 -2.98
CA LEU A 232 15.69 -12.25 -2.99
C LEU A 232 16.43 -12.30 -4.33
N ALA A 233 15.71 -12.24 -5.45
CA ALA A 233 16.31 -12.22 -6.78
C ALA A 233 17.27 -11.04 -6.96
N VAL A 234 16.84 -9.85 -6.53
CA VAL A 234 17.65 -8.62 -6.57
C VAL A 234 18.90 -8.76 -5.69
N VAL A 235 18.74 -9.20 -4.43
CA VAL A 235 19.87 -9.40 -3.50
C VAL A 235 20.87 -10.43 -4.05
N LEU A 236 20.38 -11.55 -4.58
CA LEU A 236 21.23 -12.59 -5.15
C LEU A 236 21.97 -12.09 -6.40
N ALA A 237 21.31 -11.30 -7.25
CA ALA A 237 21.94 -10.67 -8.41
C ALA A 237 23.08 -9.73 -8.00
N PHE A 238 22.85 -8.85 -7.02
CA PHE A 238 23.89 -7.95 -6.50
C PHE A 238 25.06 -8.72 -5.86
N ARG A 239 24.79 -9.76 -5.07
CA ARG A 239 25.84 -10.59 -4.45
C ARG A 239 26.68 -11.33 -5.50
N ARG A 240 26.06 -11.83 -6.57
CA ARG A 240 26.79 -12.48 -7.68
C ARG A 240 27.66 -11.49 -8.45
N ALA A 241 27.17 -10.27 -8.69
CA ALA A 241 27.93 -9.22 -9.36
C ALA A 241 29.16 -8.79 -8.54
N GLY A 242 29.03 -8.68 -7.22
CA GLY A 242 30.14 -8.35 -6.31
C GLY A 242 31.26 -9.40 -6.27
N ARG A 243 30.92 -10.68 -6.31
CA ARG A 243 31.91 -11.78 -6.33
C ARG A 243 32.76 -11.80 -7.60
N ARG A 244 32.17 -11.48 -8.76
CA ARG A 244 32.91 -11.44 -10.04
C ARG A 244 33.97 -10.35 -10.09
N ARG A 245 33.79 -9.25 -9.34
CA ARG A 245 34.76 -8.14 -9.28
C ARG A 245 36.01 -8.47 -8.45
N GLN A 246 35.94 -9.42 -7.53
CA GLN A 246 37.06 -9.81 -6.66
C GLN A 246 38.03 -10.80 -7.31
N SER A 247 37.63 -11.48 -8.40
CA SER A 247 38.47 -12.46 -9.11
C SER A 247 39.39 -11.84 -10.16
N VAL A 248 39.34 -10.51 -10.36
CA VAL A 248 40.26 -9.78 -11.23
C VAL A 248 41.35 -9.17 -10.34
N GLU A 249 42.30 -10.00 -9.90
CA GLU A 249 43.46 -9.54 -9.14
C GLU A 249 44.53 -8.98 -10.10
N PRO A 250 45.21 -7.86 -9.77
CA PRO A 250 46.20 -7.27 -10.66
C PRO A 250 47.39 -8.21 -10.86
N VAL A 251 47.79 -8.46 -12.11
CA VAL A 251 49.05 -9.14 -12.44
C VAL A 251 50.20 -8.35 -11.78
N PRO A 252 51.03 -8.97 -10.92
CA PRO A 252 52.17 -8.29 -10.33
C PRO A 252 53.09 -7.78 -11.43
N SER A 253 53.40 -6.49 -11.42
CA SER A 253 54.40 -5.91 -12.32
C SER A 253 55.77 -6.53 -12.04
N PRO A 254 56.48 -7.08 -13.04
CA PRO A 254 57.83 -7.56 -12.84
C PRO A 254 58.75 -6.37 -12.50
N HIS A 255 59.39 -6.43 -11.33
CA HIS A 255 60.51 -5.57 -10.95
C HIS A 255 61.82 -6.15 -11.49
#